data_AF-A0A9E0PY97-F1
#
_entry.id   AF-A0A9E0PY97-F1
#
_cell.length_a   1.000
_cell.length_b   1.000
_cell.length_c   1.000
_cell.angle_alpha   90.00
_cell.angle_beta   90.00
_cell.angle_gamma   90.00
#
_symmetry.space_group_name_H-M   'P 1'
#
loop_
_entity.id
_entity.type
_entity.pdbx_description
1 polymer ?
#
loop_
_entity_poly.entity_id
_entity_poly.type
_entity_poly.pdbx_seq_one_letter_code
_entity_poly.pdbx_strand_id
1 'polypeptide(L)'
;MSLAQITREARFSLKIGGLIIVSLILIFLVFQGGLFIKNFLFPQPPTPAEEKFGSLPTLVFPESTNSLPEFKLNTVSGNFPSFPSTILVYKLQQKTPKVSDYQSARNRAASLGYTQNQQAINQSLYKWSKSNANNVLFYDITSLNFSVESDYLTDPNLIPSPLSNTEDVTEAILSFIHTLGASTSDIDLSKSPIFYYNISSGQLVEAESAINATVARIFLKQQDVNELPIYYPTSNPSSLYITTTSDTTSGVVHANYNHFLPDLNDSSTYKLRSAESAFEDLKKGKGYIVRPTTASTIDITDISLGYYLSTESSQKYLMPIIVFTGANNFQAYLSALP
;
A
#
# COMPACT_ATOMS: atom_id res chain seq x y z
N MET A 1 50.03 42.45 -51.43
CA MET A 1 48.72 42.90 -50.92
C MET A 1 48.95 44.12 -50.04
N SER A 2 48.28 45.24 -50.29
CA SER A 2 48.41 46.43 -49.42
C SER A 2 47.48 46.32 -48.20
N LEU A 3 47.82 46.96 -47.08
CA LEU A 3 46.98 46.99 -45.87
C LEU A 3 45.53 47.42 -46.16
N ALA A 4 45.32 48.25 -47.18
CA ALA A 4 44.00 48.72 -47.59
C ALA A 4 43.13 47.62 -48.21
N GLN A 5 43.73 46.67 -48.95
CA GLN A 5 43.00 45.55 -49.54
C GLN A 5 42.56 44.54 -48.47
N ILE A 6 43.43 44.22 -47.52
CA ILE A 6 43.12 43.32 -46.39
C ILE A 6 42.02 43.90 -45.51
N THR A 7 42.06 45.21 -45.25
CA THR A 7 41.02 45.89 -44.45
C THR A 7 39.66 45.90 -45.15
N ARG A 8 39.63 46.00 -46.48
CA ARG A 8 38.40 45.97 -47.27
C ARG A 8 37.78 44.57 -47.31
N GLU A 9 38.58 43.54 -47.57
CA GLU A 9 38.18 42.14 -47.55
C GLU A 9 37.66 41.75 -46.15
N ALA A 10 38.39 42.09 -45.08
CA ALA A 10 37.98 41.80 -43.71
C ALA A 10 36.64 42.46 -43.33
N ARG A 11 36.41 43.72 -43.71
CA ARG A 11 35.12 44.41 -43.47
C ARG A 11 33.97 43.79 -44.26
N PHE A 12 34.23 43.27 -45.45
CA PHE A 12 33.23 42.58 -46.26
C PHE A 12 32.87 41.21 -45.65
N SER A 13 33.86 40.42 -45.24
CA SER A 13 33.67 39.15 -44.53
C SER A 13 32.94 39.32 -43.20
N LEU A 14 33.23 40.38 -42.43
CA LEU A 14 32.54 40.68 -41.17
C LEU A 14 31.06 41.02 -41.37
N LYS A 15 30.72 41.76 -42.43
CA LYS A 15 29.33 42.10 -42.75
C LYS A 15 28.54 40.86 -43.19
N ILE A 16 29.12 40.03 -44.04
CA ILE A 16 28.49 38.78 -44.49
C ILE A 16 28.37 37.79 -43.33
N GLY A 17 29.43 37.62 -42.54
CA GLY A 17 29.42 36.76 -41.36
C GLY A 17 28.38 37.18 -40.33
N GLY A 18 28.27 38.48 -40.05
CA GLY A 18 27.23 39.03 -39.18
C GLY A 18 25.81 38.75 -39.71
N LEU A 19 25.59 38.90 -41.01
CA LEU A 19 24.30 38.63 -41.64
C LEU A 19 23.91 37.14 -41.58
N ILE A 20 24.88 36.24 -41.77
CA ILE A 20 24.70 34.79 -41.62
C ILE A 20 24.35 34.44 -40.19
N ILE A 21 25.05 35.01 -39.20
CA ILE A 21 24.77 34.76 -37.77
C ILE A 21 23.37 35.22 -37.40
N VAL A 22 22.96 36.42 -37.81
CA VAL A 22 21.60 36.93 -37.56
C VAL A 22 20.56 36.02 -38.21
N SER A 23 20.80 35.57 -39.45
CA SER A 23 19.89 34.66 -40.15
C SER A 23 19.76 33.30 -39.45
N LEU A 24 20.87 32.72 -38.96
CA LEU A 24 20.86 31.48 -38.19
C LEU A 24 20.10 31.62 -36.86
N ILE A 25 20.27 32.73 -36.15
CA ILE A 25 19.53 33.02 -34.92
C ILE A 25 18.02 33.11 -35.21
N LEU A 26 17.65 33.78 -36.30
CA LEU A 26 16.25 33.96 -36.68
C LEU A 26 15.61 32.62 -37.08
N ILE A 27 16.33 31.77 -37.82
CA ILE A 27 15.90 30.41 -38.15
C ILE A 27 15.74 29.56 -36.87
N PHE A 28 16.69 29.63 -35.93
CA PHE A 28 16.60 28.90 -34.67
C PHE A 28 15.39 29.33 -33.83
N LEU A 29 15.11 30.62 -33.75
CA LEU A 29 13.94 31.15 -33.05
C LEU A 29 12.63 30.71 -33.70
N VAL A 30 12.55 30.73 -35.04
CA VAL A 30 11.37 30.24 -35.78
C VAL A 30 11.18 28.74 -35.56
N PHE A 31 12.25 27.95 -35.55
CA PHE A 31 12.18 26.51 -35.32
C PHE A 31 11.71 26.18 -33.89
N GLN A 32 12.30 26.83 -32.88
CA GLN A 32 11.89 26.66 -31.48
C GLN A 32 10.45 27.13 -31.24
N GLY A 33 10.08 28.30 -31.80
CA GLY A 33 8.72 28.81 -31.72
C GLY A 33 7.70 27.89 -32.42
N GLY A 34 8.06 27.33 -33.57
CA GLY A 34 7.23 26.37 -34.30
C GLY A 34 7.00 25.08 -33.51
N LEU A 35 8.02 24.54 -32.86
CA LEU A 35 7.88 23.36 -32.00
C LEU A 35 7.01 23.65 -30.76
N PHE A 36 7.16 24.83 -30.16
CA PHE A 36 6.34 25.25 -29.03
C PHE A 36 4.86 25.39 -29.42
N ILE A 37 4.56 26.08 -30.52
CA ILE A 37 3.18 26.25 -31.04
C ILE A 37 2.59 24.90 -31.42
N LYS A 38 3.36 24.01 -32.06
CA LYS A 38 2.91 22.65 -32.40
C LYS A 38 2.53 21.86 -31.15
N ASN A 39 3.37 21.86 -30.11
CA ASN A 39 3.09 21.12 -28.88
C ASN A 39 1.93 21.73 -28.07
N PHE A 40 1.71 23.05 -28.17
CA PHE A 40 0.59 23.74 -27.53
C PHE A 40 -0.75 23.47 -28.22
N LEU A 41 -0.78 23.50 -29.57
CA LEU A 41 -2.00 23.30 -30.36
C LEU A 41 -2.31 21.82 -30.63
N PHE A 42 -1.29 20.97 -30.69
CA PHE A 42 -1.38 19.54 -30.96
C PHE A 42 -0.51 18.76 -29.98
N PRO A 43 -0.90 18.68 -28.70
CA PRO A 43 -0.22 17.81 -27.75
C PRO A 43 -0.21 16.38 -28.29
N GLN A 44 0.89 15.66 -28.08
CA GLN A 44 0.95 14.26 -28.49
C GLN A 44 -0.18 13.49 -27.78
N PRO A 45 -0.94 12.64 -28.50
CA PRO A 45 -1.99 11.86 -27.88
C PRO A 45 -1.39 11.00 -26.78
N PRO A 46 -2.10 10.83 -25.64
CA PRO A 46 -1.60 10.01 -24.54
C PRO A 46 -1.29 8.61 -25.05
N THR A 47 -0.15 8.05 -24.62
CA THR A 47 0.24 6.70 -24.98
C THR A 47 -0.87 5.73 -24.60
N PRO A 48 -1.29 4.83 -25.50
CA PRO A 48 -2.30 3.83 -25.18
C PRO A 48 -1.81 2.94 -24.03
N ALA A 49 -2.76 2.39 -23.26
CA ALA A 49 -2.45 1.44 -22.21
C ALA A 49 -1.76 0.20 -22.81
N GLU A 50 -0.69 -0.27 -22.17
CA GLU A 50 0.09 -1.42 -22.63
C GLU A 50 -0.70 -2.73 -22.46
N GLU A 51 -1.42 -2.86 -21.34
CA GLU A 51 -2.21 -4.04 -20.98
C GLU A 51 -1.46 -5.37 -21.14
N LYS A 52 -0.16 -5.40 -20.82
CA LYS A 52 0.76 -6.56 -20.94
C LYS A 52 0.23 -7.82 -20.25
N PHE A 53 -0.53 -7.69 -19.17
CA PHE A 53 -1.10 -8.84 -18.44
C PHE A 53 -2.44 -9.32 -19.02
N GLY A 54 -2.92 -8.70 -20.10
CA GLY A 54 -4.23 -8.96 -20.69
C GLY A 54 -5.36 -8.55 -19.74
N SER A 55 -6.49 -9.25 -19.82
CA SER A 55 -7.63 -9.04 -18.94
C SER A 55 -7.29 -9.40 -17.50
N LEU A 56 -7.37 -8.41 -16.62
CA LEU A 56 -7.12 -8.60 -15.20
C LEU A 56 -8.34 -9.25 -14.51
N PRO A 57 -8.11 -10.05 -13.46
CA PRO A 57 -9.21 -10.55 -12.63
C PRO A 57 -9.94 -9.38 -11.97
N THR A 58 -11.26 -9.49 -11.85
CA THR A 58 -12.06 -8.49 -11.13
C THR A 58 -11.61 -8.43 -9.67
N LEU A 59 -11.46 -7.21 -9.15
CA LEU A 59 -11.14 -7.00 -7.75
C LEU A 59 -12.33 -7.44 -6.88
N VAL A 60 -12.08 -8.38 -5.97
CA VAL A 60 -13.08 -8.89 -5.02
C VAL A 60 -12.93 -8.14 -3.71
N PHE A 61 -14.02 -7.53 -3.27
CA PHE A 61 -14.13 -6.91 -1.95
C PHE A 61 -14.92 -7.82 -1.00
N PRO A 62 -14.70 -7.72 0.32
CA PRO A 62 -15.55 -8.40 1.31
C PRO A 62 -17.01 -7.98 1.17
N GLU A 63 -17.94 -8.87 1.54
CA GLU A 63 -19.36 -8.54 1.57
C GLU A 63 -19.64 -7.41 2.58
N SER A 64 -20.38 -6.39 2.15
CA SER A 64 -20.87 -5.32 3.01
C SER A 64 -22.38 -5.45 3.16
N THR A 65 -22.85 -5.66 4.39
CA THR A 65 -24.28 -5.77 4.72
C THR A 65 -24.93 -4.42 5.04
N ASN A 66 -24.23 -3.32 4.79
CA ASN A 66 -24.70 -1.98 5.14
C ASN A 66 -25.76 -1.48 4.14
N SER A 67 -26.79 -0.78 4.64
CA SER A 67 -27.74 -0.06 3.80
C SER A 67 -27.03 1.00 2.97
N LEU A 68 -27.33 1.09 1.68
CA LEU A 68 -26.74 2.07 0.76
C LEU A 68 -27.27 3.48 1.07
N PRO A 69 -26.42 4.42 1.55
CA PRO A 69 -26.83 5.80 1.80
C PRO A 69 -26.87 6.63 0.50
N GLU A 70 -27.50 7.80 0.56
CA GLU A 70 -27.42 8.79 -0.51
C GLU A 70 -26.06 9.50 -0.46
N PHE A 71 -25.39 9.67 -1.61
CA PHE A 71 -24.10 10.37 -1.69
C PHE A 71 -24.22 11.73 -2.35
N LYS A 72 -23.58 12.73 -1.76
CA LYS A 72 -23.45 14.08 -2.31
C LYS A 72 -21.98 14.45 -2.45
N LEU A 73 -21.63 15.08 -3.58
CA LEU A 73 -20.29 15.61 -3.77
C LEU A 73 -20.15 16.93 -3.00
N ASN A 74 -19.20 16.98 -2.08
CA ASN A 74 -18.91 18.16 -1.26
C ASN A 74 -17.39 18.34 -1.10
N THR A 75 -16.67 18.30 -2.22
CA THR A 75 -15.21 18.52 -2.25
C THR A 75 -14.87 20.00 -2.07
N VAL A 76 -13.66 20.30 -1.61
CA VAL A 76 -13.20 21.69 -1.40
C VAL A 76 -13.32 22.55 -2.67
N SER A 77 -13.08 21.96 -3.84
CA SER A 77 -13.19 22.64 -5.13
C SER A 77 -14.61 22.66 -5.70
N GLY A 78 -15.55 21.89 -5.11
CA GLY A 78 -16.87 21.62 -5.67
C GLY A 78 -16.87 20.77 -6.95
N ASN A 79 -15.70 20.33 -7.41
CA ASN A 79 -15.52 19.55 -8.64
C ASN A 79 -14.89 18.19 -8.34
N PHE A 80 -15.03 17.27 -9.30
CA PHE A 80 -14.31 16.01 -9.28
C PHE A 80 -12.80 16.23 -9.55
N PRO A 81 -11.92 15.40 -8.96
CA PRO A 81 -10.50 15.43 -9.26
C PRO A 81 -10.23 14.95 -10.70
N SER A 82 -9.19 15.50 -11.32
CA SER A 82 -8.72 15.01 -12.61
C SER A 82 -7.73 13.88 -12.41
N PHE A 83 -8.06 12.69 -12.91
CA PHE A 83 -7.19 11.52 -12.90
C PHE A 83 -6.44 11.36 -14.23
N PRO A 84 -5.25 10.72 -14.23
CA PRO A 84 -4.57 10.37 -15.46
C PRO A 84 -5.42 9.41 -16.31
N SER A 85 -5.14 9.31 -17.60
CA SER A 85 -5.85 8.36 -18.48
C SER A 85 -5.48 6.91 -18.24
N THR A 86 -4.32 6.65 -17.64
CA THR A 86 -3.80 5.32 -17.35
C THR A 86 -3.15 5.26 -15.96
N ILE A 87 -3.03 4.06 -15.43
CA ILE A 87 -2.39 3.77 -14.14
C ILE A 87 -1.61 2.46 -14.22
N LEU A 88 -0.60 2.31 -13.38
CA LEU A 88 0.19 1.08 -13.29
C LEU A 88 -0.57 0.01 -12.49
N VAL A 89 -0.42 -1.24 -12.93
CA VAL A 89 -0.78 -2.44 -12.20
C VAL A 89 0.49 -3.25 -12.04
N TYR A 90 0.74 -3.78 -10.84
CA TYR A 90 1.94 -4.57 -10.54
C TYR A 90 1.55 -6.01 -10.29
N LYS A 91 2.38 -6.98 -10.71
CA LYS A 91 2.24 -8.34 -10.19
C LYS A 91 2.65 -8.39 -8.73
N LEU A 92 1.95 -9.20 -7.94
CA LEU A 92 2.40 -9.56 -6.60
C LEU A 92 3.46 -10.66 -6.72
N GLN A 93 4.51 -10.56 -5.92
CA GLN A 93 5.56 -11.56 -5.86
C GLN A 93 4.97 -12.89 -5.39
N GLN A 94 5.18 -13.94 -6.18
CA GLN A 94 4.78 -15.30 -5.84
C GLN A 94 6.03 -16.13 -5.58
N LYS A 95 6.08 -16.76 -4.40
CA LYS A 95 7.12 -17.72 -4.06
C LYS A 95 6.65 -19.12 -4.41
N THR A 96 7.56 -19.97 -4.86
CA THR A 96 7.32 -21.39 -5.08
C THR A 96 7.93 -22.21 -3.95
N PRO A 97 7.20 -23.20 -3.41
CA PRO A 97 7.69 -23.98 -2.29
C PRO A 97 8.90 -24.82 -2.69
N LYS A 98 9.91 -24.84 -1.83
CA LYS A 98 11.10 -25.70 -1.92
C LYS A 98 11.10 -26.67 -0.75
N VAL A 99 11.69 -27.84 -0.95
CA VAL A 99 11.80 -28.88 0.10
C VAL A 99 12.52 -28.35 1.36
N SER A 100 13.50 -27.45 1.18
CA SER A 100 14.23 -26.80 2.28
C SER A 100 13.39 -25.84 3.13
N ASP A 101 12.25 -25.38 2.62
CA ASP A 101 11.45 -24.35 3.27
C ASP A 101 10.77 -24.91 4.53
N TYR A 102 10.38 -26.18 4.52
CA TYR A 102 9.83 -26.85 5.70
C TYR A 102 10.85 -26.93 6.85
N GLN A 103 12.09 -27.36 6.59
CA GLN A 103 13.12 -27.45 7.63
C GLN A 103 13.47 -26.05 8.17
N SER A 104 13.51 -25.05 7.29
CA SER A 104 13.74 -23.65 7.66
C SER A 104 12.62 -23.11 8.53
N ALA A 105 11.37 -23.35 8.15
CA ALA A 105 10.18 -22.97 8.91
C ALA A 105 10.18 -23.57 10.31
N ARG A 106 10.45 -24.88 10.42
CA ARG A 106 10.54 -25.58 11.70
C ARG A 106 11.61 -24.98 12.61
N ASN A 107 12.79 -24.66 12.07
CA ASN A 107 13.88 -24.07 12.84
C ASN A 107 13.52 -22.67 13.35
N ARG A 108 12.88 -21.85 12.50
CA ARG A 108 12.42 -20.49 12.84
C ARG A 108 11.30 -20.49 13.89
N ALA A 109 10.32 -21.36 13.74
CA ALA A 109 9.27 -21.56 14.73
C ALA A 109 9.85 -22.01 16.08
N ALA A 110 10.79 -22.96 16.05
CA ALA A 110 11.47 -23.45 17.26
C ALA A 110 12.30 -22.36 17.96
N SER A 111 12.95 -21.43 17.24
CA SER A 111 13.66 -20.30 17.86
C SER A 111 12.76 -19.34 18.63
N LEU A 112 11.45 -19.36 18.37
CA LEU A 112 10.44 -18.58 19.09
C LEU A 112 9.68 -19.41 20.14
N GLY A 113 10.13 -20.65 20.39
CA GLY A 113 9.54 -21.56 21.38
C GLY A 113 8.37 -22.40 20.87
N TYR A 114 7.98 -22.28 19.60
CA TYR A 114 6.91 -23.09 18.99
C TYR A 114 7.45 -24.47 18.59
N THR A 115 7.54 -25.36 19.57
CA THR A 115 8.16 -26.70 19.42
C THR A 115 7.16 -27.85 19.55
N GLN A 116 5.93 -27.57 19.96
CA GLN A 116 4.92 -28.58 20.29
C GLN A 116 3.82 -28.66 19.23
N ASN A 117 3.04 -29.76 19.28
CA ASN A 117 1.81 -29.97 18.51
C ASN A 117 1.92 -29.63 17.01
N GLN A 118 3.06 -30.01 16.40
CA GLN A 118 3.29 -29.76 14.99
C GLN A 118 2.24 -30.49 14.13
N GLN A 119 1.57 -29.73 13.27
CA GLN A 119 0.54 -30.25 12.37
C GLN A 119 0.62 -29.57 11.00
N ALA A 120 0.57 -30.35 9.93
CA ALA A 120 0.34 -29.82 8.59
C ALA A 120 -1.16 -29.57 8.40
N ILE A 121 -1.54 -28.33 8.12
CA ILE A 121 -2.94 -27.96 7.81
C ILE A 121 -3.21 -28.21 6.33
N ASN A 122 -2.26 -27.83 5.47
CA ASN A 122 -2.25 -28.16 4.05
C ASN A 122 -0.79 -28.27 3.55
N GLN A 123 -0.56 -28.21 2.24
CA GLN A 123 0.78 -28.37 1.64
C GLN A 123 1.78 -27.28 2.06
N SER A 124 1.32 -26.04 2.28
CA SER A 124 2.18 -24.91 2.64
C SER A 124 1.95 -24.39 4.06
N LEU A 125 0.77 -24.57 4.63
CA LEU A 125 0.39 -24.05 5.94
C LEU A 125 0.62 -25.09 7.04
N TYR A 126 1.41 -24.70 8.03
CA TYR A 126 1.73 -25.52 9.19
C TYR A 126 1.36 -24.80 10.47
N LYS A 127 1.05 -25.61 11.49
CA LYS A 127 0.67 -25.19 12.83
C LYS A 127 1.68 -25.71 13.83
N TRP A 128 2.11 -24.86 14.75
CA TRP A 128 2.91 -25.21 15.92
C TRP A 128 2.34 -24.53 17.17
N SER A 129 2.59 -25.08 18.35
CA SER A 129 2.27 -24.43 19.62
C SER A 129 3.50 -24.29 20.51
N LYS A 130 3.42 -23.36 21.46
CA LYS A 130 4.34 -23.33 22.61
C LYS A 130 3.99 -24.46 23.59
N SER A 131 4.76 -24.58 24.67
CA SER A 131 4.51 -25.55 25.75
C SER A 131 3.17 -25.31 26.45
N ASN A 132 2.73 -24.05 26.52
CA ASN A 132 1.34 -23.71 26.79
C ASN A 132 0.53 -23.83 25.49
N ALA A 133 -0.35 -24.82 25.41
CA ALA A 133 -1.12 -25.14 24.20
C ALA A 133 -2.01 -23.97 23.70
N ASN A 134 -2.21 -22.95 24.51
CA ASN A 134 -3.03 -21.76 24.25
C ASN A 134 -2.29 -20.67 23.45
N ASN A 135 -1.09 -20.92 22.94
CA ASN A 135 -0.39 -20.00 22.03
C ASN A 135 0.09 -20.77 20.78
N VAL A 136 -0.51 -20.43 19.65
CA VAL A 136 -0.43 -21.18 18.38
C VAL A 136 0.10 -20.27 17.28
N LEU A 137 1.08 -20.77 16.53
CA LEU A 137 1.59 -20.17 15.31
C LEU A 137 1.04 -20.94 14.10
N PHE A 138 0.37 -20.24 13.20
CA PHE A 138 0.12 -20.68 11.83
C PHE A 138 1.14 -20.01 10.92
N TYR A 139 1.83 -20.78 10.10
CA TYR A 139 2.91 -20.27 9.27
C TYR A 139 2.92 -20.96 7.91
N ASP A 140 2.82 -20.15 6.85
CA ASP A 140 2.88 -20.61 5.48
C ASP A 140 4.34 -20.62 5.01
N ILE A 141 4.87 -21.82 4.76
CA ILE A 141 6.30 -22.01 4.47
C ILE A 141 6.72 -21.46 3.10
N THR A 142 5.77 -21.12 2.23
CA THR A 142 6.04 -20.62 0.88
C THR A 142 6.10 -19.10 0.89
N SER A 143 5.02 -18.47 1.34
CA SER A 143 4.89 -17.02 1.39
C SER A 143 5.69 -16.40 2.54
N LEU A 144 5.90 -17.17 3.61
CA LEU A 144 6.39 -16.73 4.93
C LEU A 144 5.35 -15.87 5.68
N ASN A 145 4.10 -15.89 5.25
CA ASN A 145 2.99 -15.28 5.97
C ASN A 145 2.66 -16.09 7.21
N PHE A 146 2.18 -15.41 8.25
CA PHE A 146 1.89 -16.07 9.52
C PHE A 146 0.77 -15.39 10.29
N SER A 147 0.14 -16.16 11.17
CA SER A 147 -0.70 -15.66 12.24
C SER A 147 -0.32 -16.31 13.57
N VAL A 148 -0.51 -15.55 14.64
CA VAL A 148 -0.38 -16.04 16.02
C VAL A 148 -1.73 -15.89 16.68
N GLU A 149 -2.20 -16.93 17.33
CA GLU A 149 -3.45 -16.95 18.08
C GLU A 149 -3.19 -17.40 19.51
N SER A 150 -3.74 -16.67 20.49
CA SER A 150 -3.65 -17.06 21.88
C SER A 150 -4.82 -16.56 22.74
N ASP A 151 -4.98 -17.17 23.91
CA ASP A 151 -6.03 -16.80 24.89
C ASP A 151 -5.62 -15.63 25.80
N TYR A 152 -4.80 -14.68 25.33
CA TYR A 152 -4.20 -13.64 26.19
C TYR A 152 -5.22 -12.68 26.82
N LEU A 153 -6.45 -12.63 26.29
CA LEU A 153 -7.54 -11.84 26.87
C LEU A 153 -8.11 -12.47 28.15
N THR A 154 -7.95 -13.78 28.32
CA THR A 154 -8.57 -14.57 29.41
C THR A 154 -7.56 -15.34 30.26
N ASP A 155 -6.32 -15.50 29.79
CA ASP A 155 -5.22 -16.16 30.51
C ASP A 155 -4.16 -15.15 31.00
N PRO A 156 -4.17 -14.80 32.30
CA PRO A 156 -3.20 -13.87 32.88
C PRO A 156 -1.74 -14.33 32.76
N ASN A 157 -1.48 -15.64 32.60
CA ASN A 157 -0.12 -16.17 32.48
C ASN A 157 0.55 -15.75 31.16
N LEU A 158 -0.23 -15.26 30.19
CA LEU A 158 0.27 -14.74 28.91
C LEU A 158 0.58 -13.23 28.95
N ILE A 159 0.53 -12.61 30.13
CA ILE A 159 0.85 -11.19 30.37
C ILE A 159 2.06 -11.12 31.31
N PRO A 160 3.28 -11.40 30.81
CA PRO A 160 4.40 -11.71 31.67
C PRO A 160 5.06 -10.47 32.28
N SER A 161 4.92 -9.27 31.70
CA SER A 161 5.59 -8.04 32.18
C SER A 161 4.91 -6.77 31.66
N PRO A 162 5.01 -5.63 32.37
CA PRO A 162 4.56 -4.34 31.86
C PRO A 162 5.43 -3.89 30.67
N LEU A 163 4.84 -3.10 29.77
CA LEU A 163 5.52 -2.49 28.63
C LEU A 163 6.38 -1.31 29.10
N SER A 164 7.60 -1.19 28.59
CA SER A 164 8.54 -0.15 29.01
C SER A 164 8.36 1.12 28.18
N ASN A 165 8.50 1.01 26.85
CA ASN A 165 8.35 2.13 25.92
C ASN A 165 8.04 1.66 24.49
N THR A 166 7.73 2.62 23.60
CA THR A 166 7.34 2.38 22.20
C THR A 166 8.46 1.82 21.32
N GLU A 167 9.70 2.24 21.55
CA GLU A 167 10.85 1.84 20.73
C GLU A 167 11.15 0.35 20.93
N ASP A 168 11.20 -0.08 22.19
CA ASP A 168 11.45 -1.49 22.54
C ASP A 168 10.34 -2.41 22.02
N VAL A 169 9.06 -1.99 22.10
CA VAL A 169 7.93 -2.72 21.50
C VAL A 169 8.10 -2.88 19.99
N THR A 170 8.50 -1.82 19.30
CA THR A 170 8.67 -1.84 17.84
C THR A 170 9.82 -2.78 17.47
N GLU A 171 10.95 -2.70 18.16
CA GLU A 171 12.10 -3.57 17.93
C GLU A 171 11.75 -5.05 18.19
N ALA A 172 11.06 -5.35 19.28
CA ALA A 172 10.62 -6.70 19.61
C ALA A 172 9.72 -7.29 18.51
N ILE A 173 8.80 -6.48 17.96
CA ILE A 173 7.91 -6.92 16.89
C ILE A 173 8.67 -7.15 15.58
N LEU A 174 9.58 -6.25 15.20
CA LEU A 174 10.40 -6.41 13.99
C LEU A 174 11.30 -7.64 14.11
N SER A 175 11.92 -7.83 15.27
CA SER A 175 12.74 -9.01 15.57
C SER A 175 11.93 -10.31 15.48
N PHE A 176 10.67 -10.30 15.93
CA PHE A 176 9.76 -11.44 15.78
C PHE A 176 9.51 -11.78 14.30
N ILE A 177 9.18 -10.77 13.48
CA ILE A 177 8.96 -10.94 12.02
C ILE A 177 10.24 -11.48 11.35
N HIS A 178 11.40 -10.91 11.65
CA HIS A 178 12.69 -11.30 11.08
C HIS A 178 13.12 -12.70 11.51
N THR A 179 12.83 -13.10 12.75
CA THR A 179 13.09 -14.46 13.24
C THR A 179 12.27 -15.49 12.44
N LEU A 180 11.04 -15.15 12.06
CA LEU A 180 10.22 -15.95 11.15
C LEU A 180 10.66 -15.84 9.67
N GLY A 181 11.69 -15.04 9.37
CA GLY A 181 12.27 -14.87 8.04
C GLY A 181 11.38 -14.08 7.07
N ALA A 182 10.32 -13.43 7.57
CA ALA A 182 9.46 -12.58 6.77
C ALA A 182 10.13 -11.21 6.54
N SER A 183 9.82 -10.58 5.40
CA SER A 183 10.45 -9.31 5.01
C SER A 183 9.70 -8.12 5.59
N THR A 184 10.41 -7.12 6.08
CA THR A 184 9.82 -5.81 6.45
C THR A 184 10.29 -4.68 5.54
N SER A 185 10.84 -5.02 4.37
CA SER A 185 11.56 -4.07 3.49
C SER A 185 10.73 -2.90 2.98
N ASP A 186 9.43 -3.11 2.83
CA ASP A 186 8.47 -2.12 2.36
C ASP A 186 7.59 -1.59 3.49
N ILE A 187 7.87 -1.90 4.75
CA ILE A 187 7.07 -1.37 5.87
C ILE A 187 7.51 0.06 6.17
N ASP A 188 6.55 0.97 6.22
CA ASP A 188 6.72 2.36 6.64
C ASP A 188 6.32 2.52 8.11
N LEU A 189 7.31 2.45 9.00
CA LEU A 189 7.09 2.60 10.44
C LEU A 189 6.54 3.98 10.81
N SER A 190 6.84 5.03 10.02
CA SER A 190 6.32 6.38 10.27
C SER A 190 4.80 6.48 10.05
N LYS A 191 4.24 5.59 9.22
CA LYS A 191 2.81 5.46 8.96
C LYS A 191 2.13 4.37 9.77
N SER A 192 2.88 3.62 10.58
CA SER A 192 2.39 2.43 11.31
C SER A 192 1.99 2.80 12.75
N PRO A 193 0.70 3.04 13.04
CA PRO A 193 0.30 3.44 14.39
C PRO A 193 0.41 2.30 15.38
N ILE A 194 0.78 2.64 16.61
CA ILE A 194 0.77 1.75 17.77
C ILE A 194 -0.34 2.22 18.71
N PHE A 195 -1.20 1.29 19.09
CA PHE A 195 -2.24 1.51 20.10
C PHE A 195 -1.93 0.71 21.35
N TYR A 196 -2.23 1.29 22.50
CA TYR A 196 -2.01 0.72 23.81
C TYR A 196 -3.33 0.37 24.45
N TYR A 197 -3.37 -0.76 25.15
CA TYR A 197 -4.58 -1.28 25.77
C TYR A 197 -4.31 -1.88 27.13
N ASN A 198 -5.33 -1.81 27.98
CA ASN A 198 -5.50 -2.66 29.16
C ASN A 198 -6.50 -3.77 28.86
N ILE A 199 -6.36 -4.90 29.55
CA ILE A 199 -7.33 -5.99 29.48
C ILE A 199 -8.32 -5.84 30.63
N SER A 200 -9.60 -5.70 30.30
CA SER A 200 -10.69 -5.61 31.28
C SER A 200 -11.84 -6.49 30.82
N SER A 201 -12.27 -7.44 31.67
CA SER A 201 -13.37 -8.37 31.38
C SER A 201 -13.25 -9.10 30.04
N GLY A 202 -12.02 -9.52 29.67
CA GLY A 202 -11.77 -10.22 28.41
C GLY A 202 -11.77 -9.32 27.16
N GLN A 203 -11.75 -8.00 27.33
CA GLN A 203 -11.76 -7.03 26.23
C GLN A 203 -10.58 -6.06 26.34
N LEU A 204 -10.18 -5.52 25.18
CA LEU A 204 -9.18 -4.47 25.10
C LEU A 204 -9.84 -3.10 25.35
N VAL A 205 -9.33 -2.38 26.34
CA VAL A 205 -9.72 -1.00 26.66
C VAL A 205 -8.53 -0.11 26.37
N GLU A 206 -8.72 0.93 25.55
CA GLU A 206 -7.63 1.83 25.14
C GLU A 206 -6.96 2.50 26.35
N ALA A 207 -5.64 2.61 26.29
CA ALA A 207 -4.79 3.23 27.30
C ALA A 207 -4.03 4.42 26.68
N GLU A 208 -3.73 5.43 27.51
CA GLU A 208 -3.11 6.68 27.04
C GLU A 208 -1.65 6.52 26.62
N SER A 209 -0.93 5.52 27.15
CA SER A 209 0.49 5.31 26.87
C SER A 209 0.95 3.88 27.16
N ALA A 210 2.16 3.54 26.68
CA ALA A 210 2.81 2.26 26.93
C ALA A 210 2.94 1.93 28.43
N ILE A 211 3.34 2.90 29.24
CA ILE A 211 3.60 2.71 30.69
C ILE A 211 2.33 2.28 31.43
N ASN A 212 1.16 2.72 30.98
CA ASN A 212 -0.12 2.44 31.61
C ASN A 212 -0.89 1.29 30.95
N ALA A 213 -0.22 0.52 30.09
CA ALA A 213 -0.85 -0.51 29.27
C ALA A 213 -0.26 -1.89 29.54
N THR A 214 -1.10 -2.92 29.39
CA THR A 214 -0.69 -4.32 29.45
C THR A 214 -0.45 -4.91 28.05
N VAL A 215 -0.96 -4.26 27.01
CA VAL A 215 -0.92 -4.73 25.64
C VAL A 215 -0.59 -3.57 24.70
N ALA A 216 0.30 -3.82 23.74
CA ALA A 216 0.52 -2.94 22.60
C ALA A 216 0.13 -3.66 21.32
N ARG A 217 -0.50 -2.94 20.38
CA ARG A 217 -0.78 -3.43 19.02
C ARG A 217 -0.26 -2.43 18.01
N ILE A 218 0.64 -2.89 17.14
CA ILE A 218 1.08 -2.13 15.98
C ILE A 218 0.27 -2.56 14.76
N PHE A 219 -0.17 -1.58 13.95
CA PHE A 219 -0.71 -1.82 12.62
C PHE A 219 0.35 -1.42 11.59
N LEU A 220 0.93 -2.40 10.93
CA LEU A 220 2.05 -2.20 10.01
C LEU A 220 1.52 -1.75 8.65
N LYS A 221 1.94 -0.57 8.19
CA LYS A 221 1.59 -0.08 6.85
C LYS A 221 2.75 -0.24 5.90
N GLN A 222 2.45 -0.75 4.71
CA GLN A 222 3.38 -0.77 3.60
C GLN A 222 3.59 0.64 3.01
N GLN A 223 4.75 0.86 2.41
CA GLN A 223 5.13 2.08 1.71
C GLN A 223 4.21 2.33 0.51
N ASP A 224 4.13 3.59 0.12
CA ASP A 224 3.35 3.98 -1.06
C ASP A 224 4.02 3.40 -2.31
N VAL A 225 3.20 2.92 -3.23
CA VAL A 225 3.65 2.38 -4.51
C VAL A 225 3.37 3.43 -5.56
N ASN A 226 4.41 3.92 -6.24
CA ASN A 226 4.28 5.00 -7.22
C ASN A 226 3.48 6.19 -6.66
N GLU A 227 3.88 6.64 -5.46
CA GLU A 227 3.28 7.77 -4.73
C GLU A 227 1.81 7.58 -4.31
N LEU A 228 1.24 6.39 -4.51
CA LEU A 228 -0.13 6.08 -4.12
C LEU A 228 -0.16 5.18 -2.87
N PRO A 229 -0.99 5.51 -1.85
CA PRO A 229 -1.09 4.71 -0.65
C PRO A 229 -1.77 3.37 -0.88
N ILE A 230 -1.45 2.40 -0.03
CA ILE A 230 -2.06 1.07 0.00
C ILE A 230 -3.20 1.03 1.02
N TYR A 231 -4.33 0.49 0.60
CA TYR A 231 -5.55 0.28 1.39
C TYR A 231 -5.85 -1.22 1.56
N TYR A 232 -6.59 -1.54 2.62
CA TYR A 232 -6.82 -2.90 3.10
C TYR A 232 -8.32 -3.18 3.29
N PRO A 233 -8.77 -4.47 3.30
CA PRO A 233 -10.18 -4.87 3.50
C PRO A 233 -10.69 -4.68 4.94
N THR A 234 -10.24 -3.67 5.67
CA THR A 234 -10.58 -3.50 7.09
C THR A 234 -10.76 -2.03 7.43
N SER A 235 -11.63 -1.76 8.40
CA SER A 235 -11.76 -0.44 9.01
C SER A 235 -10.55 -0.07 9.88
N ASN A 236 -9.75 -1.06 10.28
CA ASN A 236 -8.48 -0.84 10.98
C ASN A 236 -7.46 -0.13 10.07
N PRO A 237 -6.39 0.48 10.63
CA PRO A 237 -5.37 1.14 9.82
C PRO A 237 -4.64 0.21 8.83
N SER A 238 -4.52 -1.07 9.14
CA SER A 238 -3.91 -2.09 8.28
C SER A 238 -4.49 -3.47 8.56
N SER A 239 -4.40 -4.39 7.59
CA SER A 239 -4.63 -5.83 7.81
C SER A 239 -3.43 -6.51 8.48
N LEU A 240 -2.23 -5.92 8.37
CA LEU A 240 -1.03 -6.39 9.04
C LEU A 240 -0.98 -5.82 10.45
N TYR A 241 -1.03 -6.67 11.47
CA TYR A 241 -0.92 -6.22 12.84
C TYR A 241 -0.28 -7.27 13.75
N ILE A 242 0.42 -6.80 14.77
CA ILE A 242 1.03 -7.63 15.79
C ILE A 242 0.71 -7.05 17.16
N THR A 243 0.27 -7.92 18.07
CA THR A 243 -0.11 -7.62 19.44
C THR A 243 0.88 -8.29 20.38
N THR A 244 1.41 -7.51 21.32
CA THR A 244 2.38 -7.99 22.31
C THR A 244 2.03 -7.53 23.72
N THR A 245 2.42 -8.35 24.69
CA THR A 245 2.29 -8.11 26.14
C THR A 245 3.62 -7.81 26.83
N SER A 246 4.73 -7.68 26.08
CA SER A 246 6.05 -7.35 26.64
C SER A 246 6.96 -6.77 25.56
N ASP A 247 8.10 -6.20 25.95
CA ASP A 247 9.10 -5.66 25.02
C ASP A 247 10.06 -6.74 24.47
N THR A 248 9.58 -7.99 24.33
CA THR A 248 10.37 -9.12 23.84
C THR A 248 9.60 -9.91 22.78
N THR A 249 10.32 -10.58 21.88
CA THR A 249 9.73 -11.49 20.87
C THR A 249 8.85 -12.57 21.50
N SER A 250 9.16 -12.99 22.73
CA SER A 250 8.41 -14.00 23.47
C SER A 250 7.00 -13.56 23.87
N GLY A 251 6.79 -12.25 24.03
CA GLY A 251 5.52 -11.64 24.40
C GLY A 251 4.57 -11.40 23.24
N VAL A 252 4.88 -11.83 22.02
CA VAL A 252 3.90 -11.81 20.93
C VAL A 252 2.80 -12.83 21.22
N VAL A 253 1.58 -12.32 21.35
CA VAL A 253 0.39 -13.10 21.76
C VAL A 253 -0.65 -13.20 20.64
N HIS A 254 -0.69 -12.25 19.72
CA HIS A 254 -1.63 -12.29 18.61
C HIS A 254 -1.05 -11.55 17.41
N ALA A 255 -1.16 -12.11 16.21
CA ALA A 255 -0.59 -11.50 15.01
C ALA A 255 -1.36 -11.92 13.76
N ASN A 256 -1.44 -11.00 12.80
CA ASN A 256 -1.79 -11.28 11.41
C ASN A 256 -0.74 -10.61 10.53
N TYR A 257 0.06 -11.42 9.84
CA TYR A 257 1.10 -10.97 8.93
C TYR A 257 0.93 -11.63 7.55
N ASN A 258 -0.18 -11.30 6.89
CA ASN A 258 -0.47 -11.68 5.50
C ASN A 258 0.12 -10.64 4.53
N HIS A 259 1.43 -10.69 4.37
CA HIS A 259 2.20 -9.67 3.65
C HIS A 259 2.38 -10.02 2.18
N PHE A 260 2.03 -9.07 1.30
CA PHE A 260 2.17 -9.21 -0.15
C PHE A 260 3.02 -8.08 -0.70
N LEU A 261 4.09 -8.44 -1.42
CA LEU A 261 5.01 -7.48 -2.04
C LEU A 261 4.68 -7.33 -3.53
N PRO A 262 4.48 -6.11 -4.04
CA PRO A 262 4.46 -5.89 -5.49
C PRO A 262 5.86 -6.07 -6.09
N ASP A 263 5.93 -6.64 -7.29
CA ASP A 263 7.12 -6.59 -8.13
C ASP A 263 7.12 -5.29 -8.93
N LEU A 264 7.90 -4.31 -8.46
CA LEU A 264 8.00 -2.99 -9.09
C LEU A 264 8.64 -3.04 -10.50
N ASN A 265 9.26 -4.17 -10.89
CA ASN A 265 9.83 -4.37 -12.21
C ASN A 265 8.88 -5.10 -13.17
N ASP A 266 7.82 -5.75 -12.66
CA ASP A 266 6.78 -6.39 -13.48
C ASP A 266 5.45 -5.65 -13.33
N SER A 267 5.38 -4.52 -14.03
CA SER A 267 4.22 -3.64 -14.10
C SER A 267 3.69 -3.47 -15.54
N SER A 268 2.45 -3.01 -15.68
CA SER A 268 1.86 -2.62 -16.96
C SER A 268 0.85 -1.50 -16.76
N THR A 269 0.67 -0.65 -17.77
CA THR A 269 -0.36 0.41 -17.73
C THR A 269 -1.72 -0.13 -18.16
N TYR A 270 -2.76 0.34 -17.48
CA TYR A 270 -4.17 0.04 -17.76
C TYR A 270 -4.99 1.32 -17.81
N LYS A 271 -6.07 1.29 -18.59
CA LYS A 271 -7.01 2.42 -18.66
C LYS A 271 -7.65 2.66 -17.30
N LEU A 272 -7.61 3.92 -16.87
CA LEU A 272 -8.22 4.36 -15.63
C LEU A 272 -9.62 4.93 -15.90
N ARG A 273 -10.57 4.65 -15.01
CA ARG A 273 -11.89 5.28 -15.05
C ARG A 273 -11.86 6.68 -14.45
N SER A 274 -12.77 7.55 -14.89
CA SER A 274 -12.89 8.90 -14.31
C SER A 274 -13.53 8.89 -12.91
N ALA A 275 -13.25 9.93 -12.12
CA ALA A 275 -13.82 10.10 -10.79
C ALA A 275 -15.35 10.23 -10.82
N GLU A 276 -15.90 10.91 -11.83
CA GLU A 276 -17.34 11.07 -12.07
C GLU A 276 -18.01 9.70 -12.28
N SER A 277 -17.43 8.88 -13.18
CA SER A 277 -17.96 7.55 -13.48
C SER A 277 -17.93 6.65 -12.25
N ALA A 278 -16.85 6.72 -11.47
CA ALA A 278 -16.70 5.97 -10.24
C ALA A 278 -17.73 6.39 -9.18
N PHE A 279 -17.98 7.70 -9.04
CA PHE A 279 -18.97 8.22 -8.11
C PHE A 279 -20.40 7.78 -8.46
N GLU A 280 -20.75 7.76 -9.75
CA GLU A 280 -22.05 7.23 -10.19
C GLU A 280 -22.20 5.72 -9.94
N ASP A 281 -21.11 4.95 -9.99
CA ASP A 281 -21.13 3.53 -9.63
C ASP A 281 -21.21 3.32 -8.11
N LEU A 282 -20.58 4.19 -7.32
CA LEU A 282 -20.73 4.19 -5.86
C LEU A 282 -22.21 4.42 -5.47
N LYS A 283 -22.88 5.41 -6.09
CA LYS A 283 -24.32 5.68 -5.89
C LYS A 283 -25.23 4.50 -6.25
N LYS A 284 -24.77 3.58 -7.11
CA LYS A 284 -25.48 2.35 -7.49
C LYS A 284 -25.15 1.16 -6.58
N GLY A 285 -24.36 1.36 -5.54
CA GLY A 285 -23.98 0.31 -4.58
C GLY A 285 -22.93 -0.66 -5.09
N LYS A 286 -22.14 -0.27 -6.12
CA LYS A 286 -21.04 -1.11 -6.63
C LYS A 286 -19.74 -0.94 -5.85
N GLY A 287 -19.68 0.02 -4.93
CA GLY A 287 -18.53 0.26 -4.08
C GLY A 287 -18.55 -0.60 -2.81
N TYR A 288 -17.38 -0.83 -2.25
CA TYR A 288 -17.19 -1.46 -0.95
C TYR A 288 -17.10 -0.40 0.14
N ILE A 289 -18.06 -0.39 1.07
CA ILE A 289 -18.06 0.53 2.21
C ILE A 289 -17.22 -0.08 3.34
N VAL A 290 -16.07 0.53 3.61
CA VAL A 290 -15.08 0.04 4.58
C VAL A 290 -15.37 0.62 5.96
N ARG A 291 -15.78 1.89 5.99
CA ARG A 291 -16.19 2.59 7.20
C ARG A 291 -17.60 3.14 6.99
N PRO A 292 -18.64 2.38 7.36
CA PRO A 292 -20.01 2.85 7.25
C PRO A 292 -20.29 3.94 8.29
N THR A 293 -21.34 4.71 8.04
CA THR A 293 -21.89 5.66 9.01
C THR A 293 -23.38 5.42 9.15
N THR A 294 -23.99 5.94 10.22
CA THR A 294 -25.43 5.86 10.44
C THR A 294 -26.21 6.94 9.68
N ALA A 295 -25.52 7.84 8.97
CA ALA A 295 -26.15 8.91 8.24
C ALA A 295 -26.82 8.39 6.97
N SER A 296 -28.06 8.82 6.72
CA SER A 296 -28.80 8.49 5.50
C SER A 296 -28.22 9.17 4.26
N THR A 297 -27.52 10.29 4.45
CA THR A 297 -26.86 11.06 3.41
C THR A 297 -25.43 11.31 3.83
N ILE A 298 -24.48 11.05 2.92
CA ILE A 298 -23.06 11.19 3.14
C ILE A 298 -22.48 12.19 2.15
N ASP A 299 -21.86 13.22 2.69
CA ASP A 299 -21.07 14.18 1.94
C ASP A 299 -19.67 13.60 1.68
N ILE A 300 -19.37 13.35 0.41
CA ILE A 300 -18.05 12.94 -0.06
C ILE A 300 -17.17 14.17 -0.22
N THR A 301 -16.15 14.26 0.61
CA THR A 301 -15.28 15.43 0.73
C THR A 301 -13.97 15.29 -0.04
N ASP A 302 -13.53 14.05 -0.28
CA ASP A 302 -12.34 13.77 -1.08
C ASP A 302 -12.51 12.49 -1.90
N ILE A 303 -11.93 12.51 -3.10
CA ILE A 303 -11.87 11.38 -4.01
C ILE A 303 -10.42 11.25 -4.46
N SER A 304 -9.80 10.11 -4.22
CA SER A 304 -8.37 9.90 -4.46
C SER A 304 -8.09 8.53 -5.04
N LEU A 305 -6.86 8.35 -5.55
CA LEU A 305 -6.38 7.06 -6.04
C LEU A 305 -5.55 6.36 -4.98
N GLY A 306 -5.61 5.03 -4.96
CA GLY A 306 -4.80 4.19 -4.11
C GLY A 306 -4.63 2.80 -4.72
N TYR A 307 -3.84 1.97 -4.08
CA TYR A 307 -3.79 0.55 -4.36
C TYR A 307 -4.51 -0.26 -3.31
N TYR A 308 -5.04 -1.40 -3.69
CA TYR A 308 -5.73 -2.30 -2.77
C TYR A 308 -4.99 -3.62 -2.60
N LEU A 309 -4.72 -3.98 -1.34
CA LEU A 309 -4.23 -5.28 -0.94
C LEU A 309 -5.29 -6.01 -0.14
N SER A 310 -5.85 -7.06 -0.74
CA SER A 310 -6.72 -8.00 -0.05
C SER A 310 -5.92 -8.86 0.94
N THR A 311 -6.64 -9.46 1.88
CA THR A 311 -6.13 -10.54 2.74
C THR A 311 -6.22 -11.91 2.07
N GLU A 312 -6.84 -11.98 0.89
CA GLU A 312 -6.98 -13.22 0.11
C GLU A 312 -5.70 -13.57 -0.64
N SER A 313 -5.20 -14.80 -0.44
CA SER A 313 -3.99 -15.31 -1.10
C SER A 313 -4.13 -15.52 -2.60
N SER A 314 -5.34 -15.40 -3.15
CA SER A 314 -5.63 -15.53 -4.58
C SER A 314 -5.34 -14.26 -5.39
N GLN A 315 -5.14 -13.11 -4.75
CA GLN A 315 -4.81 -11.87 -5.45
C GLN A 315 -3.44 -12.00 -6.11
N LYS A 316 -3.39 -11.80 -7.44
CA LYS A 316 -2.16 -11.91 -8.24
C LYS A 316 -1.54 -10.56 -8.61
N TYR A 317 -2.33 -9.49 -8.50
CA TYR A 317 -1.96 -8.15 -8.95
C TYR A 317 -2.29 -7.13 -7.87
N LEU A 318 -1.40 -6.17 -7.65
CA LEU A 318 -1.69 -4.95 -6.92
C LEU A 318 -2.50 -4.04 -7.84
N MET A 319 -3.79 -3.92 -7.55
CA MET A 319 -4.74 -3.23 -8.43
C MET A 319 -5.16 -1.88 -7.84
N PRO A 320 -5.35 -0.87 -8.70
CA PRO A 320 -5.73 0.46 -8.28
C PRO A 320 -7.22 0.53 -7.91
N ILE A 321 -7.50 1.33 -6.90
CA ILE A 321 -8.85 1.67 -6.46
C ILE A 321 -9.03 3.18 -6.41
N ILE A 322 -10.29 3.60 -6.53
CA ILE A 322 -10.72 4.95 -6.20
C ILE A 322 -11.25 4.91 -4.77
N VAL A 323 -10.73 5.81 -3.95
CA VAL A 323 -11.08 5.95 -2.54
C VAL A 323 -11.94 7.18 -2.38
N PHE A 324 -13.11 6.98 -1.79
CA PHE A 324 -14.04 8.03 -1.41
C PHE A 324 -13.93 8.22 0.09
N THR A 325 -13.63 9.43 0.54
CA THR A 325 -13.73 9.79 1.96
C THR A 325 -14.77 10.87 2.15
N GLY A 326 -15.46 10.81 3.28
CA GLY A 326 -16.56 11.72 3.58
C GLY A 326 -16.66 12.05 5.05
N ALA A 327 -17.67 12.86 5.37
CA ALA A 327 -17.98 13.25 6.73
C ALA A 327 -18.16 12.02 7.66
N ASN A 328 -17.92 12.22 8.95
CA ASN A 328 -18.03 11.18 9.99
C ASN A 328 -17.10 9.96 9.74
N ASN A 329 -15.91 10.19 9.17
CA ASN A 329 -14.92 9.15 8.88
C ASN A 329 -15.44 8.07 7.91
N PHE A 330 -16.40 8.43 7.06
CA PHE A 330 -16.87 7.55 5.99
C PHE A 330 -15.73 7.23 5.03
N GLN A 331 -15.65 5.97 4.63
CA GLN A 331 -14.71 5.54 3.61
C GLN A 331 -15.29 4.40 2.76
N ALA A 332 -15.16 4.53 1.44
CA ALA A 332 -15.54 3.50 0.49
C ALA A 332 -14.51 3.36 -0.63
N TYR A 333 -14.40 2.16 -1.18
CA TYR A 333 -13.51 1.80 -2.27
C TYR A 333 -14.28 1.35 -3.49
N LEU A 334 -13.72 1.60 -4.67
CA LEU A 334 -14.22 1.08 -5.94
C LEU A 334 -13.02 0.69 -6.80
N SER A 335 -13.15 -0.36 -7.62
CA SER A 335 -12.16 -0.63 -8.67
C SER A 335 -11.96 0.61 -9.53
N ALA A 336 -10.70 1.01 -9.73
CA ALA A 336 -10.35 2.11 -10.62
C ALA A 336 -10.29 1.67 -12.09
N LEU A 337 -10.27 0.36 -12.32
CA LEU A 337 -10.32 -0.22 -13.66
C LEU A 337 -11.79 -0.39 -14.10
N PRO A 338 -12.09 -0.13 -15.40
CA PRO A 338 -13.44 -0.15 -15.96
C PRO A 338 -14.08 -1.54 -16.05
#